data_AF-A0A9E3AID9-F1
#
_entry.id   AF-A0A9E3AID9-F1
#
_cell.length_a   1.000
_cell.length_b   1.000
_cell.length_c   1.000
_cell.angle_alpha   90.00
_cell.angle_beta   90.00
_cell.angle_gamma   90.00
#
_symmetry.space_group_name_H-M   'P 1'
#
loop_
_entity.id
_entity.type
_entity.pdbx_description
1 polymer ?
#
loop_
_entity_poly.entity_id
_entity_poly.type
_entity_poly.pdbx_seq_one_letter_code
_entity_poly.pdbx_strand_id
1 'polypeptide(L)'
;MPRWSEHRVTELQAYPLEMWQLNLKVPPKSKLHIRGLLGSLWDYAIWRGDVPTQRNPVELVTIKGVTKRVRKPQSLTAEQFHALLQGIGDNRNLSSWHHGEETFAYICIT
;
A
#
# COMPACT_ATOMS: atom_id res chain seq x y z
N MET A 1 5.93 -17.99 4.34
CA MET A 1 5.36 -16.90 5.17
C MET A 1 6.41 -15.80 5.39
N PRO A 2 6.02 -14.54 5.65
CA PRO A 2 6.99 -13.49 5.94
C PRO A 2 7.70 -13.76 7.27
N ARG A 3 9.00 -13.43 7.34
CA ARG A 3 9.91 -13.75 8.48
C ARG A 3 9.36 -13.34 9.86
N TRP A 4 8.59 -12.25 9.91
CA TRP A 4 8.06 -11.68 11.14
C TRP A 4 6.64 -12.15 11.49
N SER A 5 6.09 -13.13 10.77
CA SER A 5 4.75 -13.66 11.06
C SER A 5 4.67 -14.41 12.40
N GLU A 6 5.78 -15.01 12.83
CA GLU A 6 5.86 -15.81 14.06
C GLU A 6 6.46 -15.04 15.25
N HIS A 7 6.88 -13.79 15.04
CA HIS A 7 7.54 -12.98 16.06
C HIS A 7 6.56 -11.97 16.65
N ARG A 8 6.72 -11.65 17.93
CA ARG A 8 5.92 -10.58 18.55
C ARG A 8 6.37 -9.23 18.00
N VAL A 9 5.43 -8.28 17.89
CA VAL A 9 5.77 -6.92 17.48
C VAL A 9 6.85 -6.33 18.39
N THR A 10 6.85 -6.66 19.68
CA THR A 10 7.80 -6.19 20.70
C THR A 10 9.24 -6.69 20.51
N GLU A 11 9.45 -7.74 19.72
CA GLU A 11 10.77 -8.33 19.44
C GLU A 11 11.44 -7.70 18.21
N LEU A 12 10.74 -6.80 17.53
CA LEU A 12 11.23 -6.14 16.34
C LEU A 12 12.45 -5.28 16.66
N GLN A 13 13.52 -5.45 15.88
CA GLN A 13 14.74 -4.68 15.96
C GLN A 13 15.07 -4.07 14.61
N ALA A 14 15.68 -2.88 14.61
CA ALA A 14 15.96 -2.12 13.39
C ALA A 14 16.87 -2.87 12.40
N TYR A 15 18.00 -3.41 12.88
CA TYR A 15 18.99 -4.05 12.02
C TYR A 15 18.48 -5.34 11.34
N PRO A 16 17.89 -6.32 12.05
CA PRO A 16 17.31 -7.50 11.41
C PRO A 16 16.18 -7.15 10.42
N LEU A 17 15.40 -6.11 10.72
CA LEU A 17 14.36 -5.60 9.84
C LEU A 17 14.95 -5.03 8.56
N GLU A 18 15.99 -4.19 8.66
CA GLU A 18 16.69 -3.64 7.49
C GLU A 18 17.30 -4.74 6.63
N MET A 19 18.00 -5.71 7.23
CA MET A 19 18.57 -6.85 6.51
C MET A 19 17.50 -7.70 5.82
N TRP A 20 16.34 -7.89 6.46
CA TRP A 20 15.23 -8.58 5.83
C TRP A 20 14.68 -7.78 4.63
N GLN A 21 14.43 -6.48 4.81
CA GLN A 21 13.95 -5.60 3.74
C GLN A 21 14.90 -5.55 2.54
N LEU A 22 16.22 -5.54 2.77
CA LEU A 22 17.21 -5.60 1.68
C LEU A 22 17.08 -6.88 0.85
N ASN A 23 16.88 -8.03 1.49
CA ASN A 23 16.80 -9.34 0.85
C ASN A 23 15.44 -9.66 0.21
N LEU A 24 14.39 -8.88 0.48
CA LEU A 24 13.08 -9.08 -0.16
C LEU A 24 13.15 -8.84 -1.68
N LYS A 25 12.74 -9.82 -2.48
CA LYS A 25 12.59 -9.71 -3.94
C LYS A 25 11.24 -9.09 -4.33
N VAL A 26 10.93 -7.94 -3.76
CA VAL A 26 9.70 -7.16 -4.07
C VAL A 26 10.06 -5.73 -4.49
N PRO A 27 9.19 -5.02 -5.24
CA PRO A 27 9.45 -3.65 -5.64
C PRO A 27 9.72 -2.71 -4.45
N PRO A 28 10.57 -1.67 -4.62
CA PRO A 28 10.88 -0.71 -3.55
C PRO A 28 9.64 -0.08 -2.89
N LYS A 29 8.58 0.16 -3.67
CA LYS A 29 7.31 0.69 -3.17
C LYS A 29 6.60 -0.29 -2.21
N SER A 30 6.62 -1.59 -2.52
CA SER A 30 6.08 -2.62 -1.64
C SER A 30 6.87 -2.73 -0.35
N LYS A 31 8.22 -2.64 -0.40
CA LYS A 31 9.08 -2.59 0.79
C LYS A 31 8.70 -1.42 1.71
N LEU A 32 8.44 -0.24 1.13
CA LEU A 32 7.97 0.94 1.87
C LEU A 32 6.65 0.66 2.59
N HIS A 33 5.67 0.07 1.92
CA HIS A 33 4.39 -0.24 2.55
C HIS A 33 4.53 -1.24 3.71
N ILE A 34 5.37 -2.26 3.54
CA ILE A 34 5.70 -3.21 4.63
C ILE A 34 6.30 -2.47 5.83
N ARG A 35 7.26 -1.55 5.59
CA ARG A 35 7.85 -0.72 6.66
C ARG A 35 6.79 0.15 7.33
N GLY A 36 5.93 0.82 6.57
CA GLY A 36 4.87 1.66 7.11
C GLY A 36 3.88 0.89 8.00
N LEU A 37 3.51 -0.32 7.57
CA LEU A 37 2.64 -1.21 8.36
C LEU A 37 3.29 -1.61 9.68
N LEU A 38 4.56 -2.04 9.65
CA LEU A 38 5.30 -2.39 10.86
C LEU A 38 5.45 -1.20 11.82
N GLY A 39 5.68 0.00 11.27
CA GLY A 39 5.75 1.24 12.05
C GLY A 39 4.43 1.48 12.79
N SER A 40 3.31 1.43 12.07
CA SER A 40 1.97 1.64 12.63
C SER A 40 1.62 0.62 13.71
N LEU A 41 1.99 -0.65 13.52
CA LEU A 41 1.78 -1.70 14.52
C LEU A 41 2.59 -1.45 15.79
N TRP A 42 3.84 -1.00 15.65
CA TRP A 42 4.68 -0.67 16.80
C TRP A 42 4.17 0.58 17.53
N ASP A 43 3.76 1.61 16.81
CA ASP A 43 3.18 2.83 17.40
C ASP A 43 1.90 2.51 18.17
N TYR A 44 1.07 1.62 17.64
CA TYR A 44 -0.10 1.10 18.35
C TYR A 44 0.28 0.34 19.62
N ALA A 45 1.33 -0.48 19.59
CA ALA A 45 1.82 -1.18 20.78
C ALA A 45 2.33 -0.21 21.86
N ILE A 46 3.00 0.88 21.48
CA ILE A 46 3.38 1.96 22.40
C ILE A 46 2.12 2.60 22.99
N TRP A 47 1.15 2.99 22.14
CA TRP A 47 -0.07 3.66 22.58
C TRP A 47 -0.91 2.80 23.54
N ARG A 48 -0.98 1.49 23.29
CA ARG A 48 -1.68 0.52 24.15
C ARG A 48 -0.93 0.22 25.46
N GLY A 49 0.35 0.57 25.55
CA GLY A 49 1.20 0.28 26.71
C GLY A 49 1.80 -1.13 26.70
N ASP A 50 1.79 -1.83 25.57
CA ASP A 50 2.42 -3.16 25.42
C ASP A 50 3.96 -3.07 25.40
N VAL A 51 4.50 -1.89 25.08
CA VAL A 51 5.94 -1.57 25.12
C VAL A 51 6.17 -0.20 25.77
N PRO A 52 7.35 0.04 26.38
CA PRO A 52 7.70 1.35 26.91
C PRO A 52 7.65 2.43 25.83
N THR A 53 7.30 3.66 26.23
CA THR A 53 7.38 4.83 25.34
C THR A 53 8.84 5.10 24.97
N GLN A 54 9.22 4.67 23.77
CA GLN A 54 10.56 4.81 23.22
C GLN A 54 10.48 5.06 21.72
N ARG A 55 11.62 5.41 21.12
CA ARG A 55 11.72 5.57 19.67
C ARG A 55 11.37 4.26 18.95
N ASN A 56 10.49 4.35 17.96
CA ASN A 56 10.10 3.20 17.16
C ASN A 56 11.32 2.66 16.35
N PRO A 57 11.71 1.38 16.52
CA PRO A 57 12.86 0.81 15.82
C PRO A 57 12.70 0.79 14.30
N VAL A 58 11.46 0.83 13.78
CA VAL A 58 11.16 0.88 12.34
C VAL A 58 11.61 2.19 11.71
N GLU A 59 11.63 3.28 12.47
CA GLU A 59 12.06 4.59 11.96
C GLU A 59 13.51 4.59 11.47
N LEU A 60 14.37 3.80 12.13
CA LEU A 60 15.79 3.69 11.84
C LEU A 60 16.08 2.99 10.50
N VAL A 61 15.10 2.26 9.96
CA VAL A 61 15.25 1.50 8.72
C VAL A 61 15.05 2.41 7.52
N THR A 62 16.05 2.49 6.63
CA THR A 62 15.99 3.31 5.41
C THR A 62 15.81 2.44 4.17
N ILE A 63 14.78 2.73 3.36
CA ILE A 63 14.55 2.03 2.09
C ILE A 63 14.98 2.94 0.94
N LYS A 64 15.98 2.50 0.17
CA LYS A 64 16.50 3.25 -0.97
C LYS A 64 15.62 3.04 -2.21
N GLY A 65 15.54 4.07 -3.06
CA GLY A 65 14.94 3.97 -4.39
C GLY A 65 13.41 3.88 -4.44
N VAL A 66 12.70 4.21 -3.35
CA VAL A 66 11.24 4.13 -3.28
C VAL A 66 10.53 5.09 -4.23
N THR A 67 11.05 6.30 -4.37
CA THR A 67 10.50 7.35 -5.22
C THR A 67 10.99 7.26 -6.67
N LYS A 68 11.93 6.35 -6.97
CA LYS A 68 12.42 6.17 -8.33
C LYS A 68 11.32 5.54 -9.16
N ARG A 69 10.77 6.33 -10.08
CA ARG A 69 9.73 5.89 -11.01
C ARG A 69 10.36 4.96 -12.05
N VAL A 70 10.14 3.65 -11.90
CA VAL A 70 10.69 2.62 -12.82
C VAL A 70 9.94 2.59 -14.15
N ARG A 71 8.63 2.84 -14.14
CA ARG A 71 7.79 2.86 -15.35
C ARG A 71 6.98 4.14 -15.42
N LYS A 72 6.98 4.78 -16.59
CA LYS A 72 6.03 5.85 -16.91
C LYS A 72 4.65 5.21 -17.11
N PRO A 73 3.60 5.62 -16.36
CA PRO A 73 2.22 5.28 -16.69
C PRO A 73 1.96 5.70 -18.12
N GLN A 74 1.46 4.77 -18.91
CA GLN A 74 1.05 5.05 -20.27
C GLN A 74 -0.30 5.75 -20.19
N SER A 75 -0.33 7.03 -20.57
CA SER A 75 -1.59 7.72 -20.84
C SER A 75 -2.22 7.08 -22.07
N LEU A 76 -3.49 6.70 -21.96
CA LEU A 76 -4.24 6.21 -23.11
C LEU A 76 -4.46 7.37 -24.08
N THR A 77 -4.16 7.15 -25.36
CA THR A 77 -4.61 8.07 -26.42
C THR A 77 -6.13 7.93 -26.58
N ALA A 78 -6.76 8.92 -27.23
CA ALA A 78 -8.19 8.84 -27.54
C ALA A 78 -8.54 7.52 -28.25
N GLU A 79 -7.75 7.10 -29.24
CA GLU A 79 -7.97 5.84 -29.97
C GLU A 79 -7.86 4.61 -29.07
N GLN A 80 -6.85 4.55 -28.20
CA GLN A 80 -6.67 3.44 -27.24
C GLN A 80 -7.82 3.37 -26.25
N PHE A 81 -8.37 4.52 -25.84
CA PHE A 81 -9.54 4.58 -24.98
C PHE A 81 -10.79 4.05 -25.70
N HIS A 82 -11.05 4.45 -26.94
CA HIS A 82 -12.17 3.92 -27.73
C HIS A 82 -12.04 2.41 -27.98
N ALA A 83 -10.83 1.93 -28.31
CA ALA A 83 -10.56 0.51 -28.46
C ALA A 83 -10.80 -0.28 -27.15
N LEU A 84 -10.42 0.31 -26.01
CA LEU A 84 -10.71 -0.27 -24.70
C LEU A 84 -12.22 -0.36 -24.42
N LEU A 85 -12.98 0.70 -24.73
CA LEU A 85 -14.44 0.70 -24.56
C LEU A 85 -15.11 -0.38 -25.41
N GLN A 86 -14.64 -0.60 -26.64
CA GLN A 86 -15.15 -1.67 -27.50
C GLN A 86 -14.82 -3.06 -26.93
N GLY A 87 -13.61 -3.23 -26.39
CA GLY A 87 -13.13 -4.52 -25.86
C GLY A 87 -13.68 -4.91 -24.48
N ILE A 88 -14.07 -3.94 -23.64
CA ILE A 88 -14.75 -4.20 -22.36
C ILE A 88 -16.16 -4.77 -22.59
N GLY A 89 -16.65 -4.71 -23.84
CA GLY A 89 -18.01 -5.03 -24.17
C GLY A 89 -18.92 -3.96 -23.59
N ASP A 90 -19.99 -3.69 -24.30
CA ASP A 90 -21.01 -2.78 -23.84
C ASP A 90 -21.76 -3.37 -22.64
N ASN A 91 -21.16 -3.40 -21.46
CA ASN A 91 -21.85 -3.70 -20.22
C ASN A 91 -22.58 -2.43 -19.75
N ARG A 92 -23.42 -1.88 -20.64
CA ARG A 92 -24.41 -0.83 -20.36
C ARG A 92 -25.55 -1.33 -19.43
N ASN A 93 -25.34 -2.42 -18.68
CA ASN A 93 -26.16 -2.80 -17.52
C ASN A 93 -25.70 -2.09 -16.23
N LEU A 94 -25.16 -0.86 -16.33
CA LEU A 94 -25.15 0.05 -15.18
C LEU A 94 -26.52 0.72 -14.97
N SER A 95 -27.53 0.38 -15.77
CA SER A 95 -28.92 0.79 -15.59
C SER A 95 -29.73 -0.07 -14.60
N SER A 96 -29.14 -1.12 -14.00
CA SER A 96 -29.82 -1.91 -12.96
C SER A 96 -29.45 -1.52 -11.53
N TRP A 97 -28.77 -0.39 -11.31
CA TRP A 97 -28.77 0.25 -9.99
C TRP A 97 -30.15 0.87 -9.76
N HIS A 98 -31.11 0.02 -9.40
CA HIS A 98 -32.40 0.45 -8.88
C HIS A 98 -32.16 1.39 -7.71
N HIS A 99 -32.48 2.67 -7.89
CA HIS A 99 -32.66 3.63 -6.82
C HIS A 99 -33.78 3.13 -5.90
N GLY A 100 -33.39 2.46 -4.82
CA GLY A 100 -34.03 2.60 -3.52
C GLY A 100 -33.13 3.49 -2.68
N GLU A 101 -33.34 4.80 -2.83
CA GLU A 101 -33.00 5.86 -1.89
C GLU A 101 -31.50 6.09 -1.54
N GLU A 102 -31.12 7.36 -1.61
CA GLU A 102 -30.05 8.00 -0.85
C GLU A 102 -28.57 7.87 -1.32
N THR A 103 -28.19 8.90 -2.09
CA THR A 103 -27.04 9.80 -1.85
C THR A 103 -25.62 9.41 -2.31
N PHE A 104 -24.95 10.42 -2.89
CA PHE A 104 -23.52 10.58 -3.18
C PHE A 104 -22.97 10.05 -4.52
N ALA A 105 -23.28 10.77 -5.59
CA ALA A 105 -22.42 10.84 -6.78
C ALA A 105 -21.70 12.20 -6.84
N TYR A 106 -20.57 12.30 -6.14
CA TYR A 106 -19.50 13.24 -6.48
C TYR A 106 -18.19 12.45 -6.44
N ILE A 107 -17.87 11.79 -7.55
CA ILE A 107 -16.50 11.32 -7.79
C ILE A 107 -15.77 12.53 -8.37
N CYS A 108 -15.05 13.23 -7.49
CA CYS A 108 -14.13 14.30 -7.85
C CYS A 108 -13.06 13.77 -8.82
N ILE A 109 -13.07 14.27 -10.05
CA ILE A 109 -11.87 14.43 -10.86
C ILE A 109 -11.65 15.94 -11.00
N THR A 110 -10.96 16.52 -10.02
CA THR A 110 -10.19 17.76 -10.12
C THR A 110 -9.06 17.67 -9.12
#